data_AF-A0A7S0XQV8-F1
#
_entry.id   AF-A0A7S0XQV8-F1
#
_cell.length_a   1.000
_cell.length_b   1.000
_cell.length_c   1.000
_cell.angle_alpha   90.00
_cell.angle_beta   90.00
_cell.angle_gamma   90.00
#
_symmetry.space_group_name_H-M   'P 1'
#
loop_
_entity.id
_entity.type
_entity.pdbx_description
1 polymer ?
#
loop_
_entity_poly.entity_id
_entity_poly.type
_entity_poly.pdbx_seq_one_letter_code
_entity_poly.pdbx_strand_id
1 'polypeptide(L)'
;INRTGSPDGPGEQRTFLEENVLQSTKMANFLRWCVSGHTLELGKPVDSLDQLHAQAFMVHNLFLDLVVEIANDCNAKFRLKKAVTGHVSNLEVASWDGSEESRAHFELGGIKSIHSASRKATVVFGGDVSMLLDMVRETLYF
;
A
#
# COMPACT_ATOMS: atom_id res chain seq x y z
N ILE A 1 3.77 47.57 14.22
CA ILE A 1 5.15 47.43 14.75
C ILE A 1 5.07 46.37 15.84
N ASN A 2 5.53 45.13 15.75
CA ASN A 2 6.33 44.39 14.78
C ASN A 2 5.87 42.91 14.78
N ARG A 3 5.94 42.28 13.60
CA ARG A 3 6.06 40.83 13.43
C ARG A 3 7.47 40.41 13.86
N THR A 4 7.61 39.24 14.48
CA THR A 4 8.65 38.22 14.21
C THR A 4 8.42 37.02 15.13
N GLY A 5 7.58 36.08 14.71
CA GLY A 5 7.69 34.70 15.17
C GLY A 5 8.63 33.99 14.22
N SER A 6 9.81 33.59 14.71
CA SER A 6 10.77 32.77 13.98
C SER A 6 10.63 31.34 14.52
N PRO A 7 10.13 30.37 13.74
CA PRO A 7 10.21 28.96 14.08
C PRO A 7 11.36 28.36 13.27
N ASP A 8 12.60 28.61 13.68
CA ASP A 8 13.78 27.97 13.09
C ASP A 8 14.68 27.44 14.21
N GLY A 9 14.20 26.40 14.87
CA GLY A 9 15.04 25.55 15.70
C GLY A 9 15.70 24.48 14.82
N PRO A 10 17.03 24.26 14.90
CA PRO A 10 17.74 23.24 14.11
C PRO A 10 17.36 21.77 14.47
N GLY A 11 16.41 21.58 15.38
CA GLY A 11 15.89 20.27 15.80
C GLY A 11 14.82 19.70 14.86
N GLU A 12 13.87 20.53 14.38
CA GLU A 12 12.74 20.05 13.57
C GLU A 12 13.14 19.69 12.12
N GLN A 13 14.10 20.41 11.55
CA GLN A 13 14.62 20.08 10.22
C GLN A 13 15.46 18.79 10.23
N ARG A 14 16.14 18.48 11.35
CA ARG A 14 16.90 17.23 11.50
C ARG A 14 15.98 16.02 11.59
N THR A 15 14.89 16.11 12.36
CA THR A 15 13.91 15.02 12.47
C THR A 15 13.20 14.77 11.14
N PHE A 16 12.86 15.81 10.39
CA PHE A 16 12.22 15.68 9.08
C PHE A 16 13.17 15.05 8.04
N LEU A 17 14.46 15.43 8.03
CA LEU A 17 15.46 14.82 7.16
C LEU A 17 15.73 13.35 7.54
N GLU A 18 15.80 13.04 8.83
CA GLU A 18 16.00 11.67 9.32
C GLU A 18 14.79 10.78 9.02
N GLU A 19 13.56 11.28 9.14
CA GLU A 19 12.34 10.55 8.76
C GLU A 19 12.26 10.29 7.26
N ASN A 20 12.58 11.29 6.42
CA ASN A 20 12.59 11.12 4.97
C ASN A 20 13.69 10.17 4.51
N VAL A 21 14.88 10.22 5.12
CA VAL A 21 15.96 9.27 4.85
C VAL A 21 15.58 7.88 5.33
N LEU A 22 14.91 7.74 6.48
CA LEU A 22 14.45 6.46 6.99
C LEU A 22 13.34 5.86 6.12
N GLN A 23 12.39 6.65 5.64
CA GLN A 23 11.34 6.23 4.70
C GLN A 23 11.94 5.86 3.34
N SER A 24 12.81 6.68 2.79
CA SER A 24 13.54 6.38 1.53
C SER A 24 14.40 5.13 1.66
N THR A 25 15.00 4.90 2.84
CA THR A 25 15.79 3.70 3.13
C THR A 25 14.89 2.47 3.28
N LYS A 26 13.71 2.60 3.91
CA LYS A 26 12.71 1.53 3.99
C LYS A 26 12.18 1.17 2.60
N MET A 27 11.89 2.16 1.76
CA MET A 27 11.43 1.96 0.39
C MET A 27 12.50 1.34 -0.50
N ALA A 28 13.73 1.88 -0.44
CA ALA A 28 14.87 1.30 -1.14
C ALA A 28 15.14 -0.13 -0.66
N ASN A 29 14.97 -0.41 0.65
CA ASN A 29 15.10 -1.76 1.18
C ASN A 29 13.94 -2.67 0.77
N PHE A 30 12.71 -2.19 0.65
CA PHE A 30 11.55 -2.96 0.20
C PHE A 30 11.64 -3.27 -1.30
N LEU A 31 11.92 -2.26 -2.13
CA LEU A 31 12.18 -2.44 -3.56
C LEU A 31 13.41 -3.33 -3.78
N ARG A 32 14.48 -3.11 -3.01
CA ARG A 32 15.65 -4.01 -3.03
C ARG A 32 15.25 -5.40 -2.57
N TRP A 33 14.42 -5.58 -1.55
CA TRP A 33 13.92 -6.88 -1.10
C TRP A 33 13.07 -7.60 -2.17
N CYS A 34 12.23 -6.86 -2.89
CA CYS A 34 11.46 -7.35 -4.04
C CYS A 34 12.35 -7.69 -5.25
N VAL A 35 13.38 -6.88 -5.53
CA VAL A 35 14.24 -6.98 -6.73
C VAL A 35 15.46 -7.88 -6.52
N SER A 36 15.97 -8.00 -5.30
CA SER A 36 17.16 -8.79 -4.95
C SER A 36 16.88 -10.28 -4.79
N GLY A 37 15.65 -10.72 -5.10
CA GLY A 37 15.25 -12.12 -4.90
C GLY A 37 15.37 -12.55 -3.44
N HIS A 38 15.21 -11.62 -2.48
CA HIS A 38 15.09 -11.91 -1.04
C HIS A 38 13.63 -12.13 -0.62
N THR A 39 12.78 -12.60 -1.52
CA THR A 39 12.11 -13.88 -1.34
C THR A 39 12.16 -14.42 0.11
N LEU A 40 11.11 -14.23 0.92
CA LEU A 40 10.92 -14.84 2.27
C LEU A 40 11.08 -16.37 2.19
N GLU A 41 12.28 -16.91 2.03
CA GLU A 41 12.48 -18.28 1.53
C GLU A 41 11.50 -18.72 0.39
N LEU A 42 10.88 -17.81 -0.39
CA LEU A 42 10.03 -18.14 -1.54
C LEU A 42 10.81 -18.61 -2.80
N GLY A 43 11.95 -19.29 -2.58
CA GLY A 43 12.56 -20.18 -3.56
C GLY A 43 11.82 -21.52 -3.62
N LYS A 44 10.88 -21.73 -2.69
CA LYS A 44 9.87 -22.79 -2.79
C LYS A 44 8.65 -22.23 -3.53
N PRO A 45 8.12 -22.95 -4.53
CA PRO A 45 6.85 -22.62 -5.15
C PRO A 45 5.78 -22.44 -4.07
N VAL A 46 4.91 -21.45 -4.25
CA VAL A 46 3.70 -21.36 -3.45
C VAL A 46 2.88 -22.62 -3.72
N ASP A 47 2.72 -23.46 -2.72
CA ASP A 47 2.11 -24.78 -2.86
C ASP A 47 0.65 -24.83 -2.39
N SER A 48 0.21 -23.80 -1.68
CA SER A 48 -1.09 -23.74 -1.03
C SER A 48 -1.65 -22.32 -0.94
N LEU A 49 -2.98 -22.23 -0.92
CA LEU A 49 -3.69 -20.96 -0.73
C LEU A 49 -3.40 -20.34 0.64
N ASP A 50 -3.22 -21.16 1.68
CA ASP A 50 -2.96 -20.68 3.03
C ASP A 50 -1.58 -20.01 3.11
N GLN A 51 -0.56 -20.62 2.50
CA GLN A 51 0.77 -20.00 2.38
C GLN A 51 0.68 -18.67 1.63
N LEU A 52 0.00 -18.65 0.48
CA LEU A 52 -0.16 -17.43 -0.31
C LEU A 52 -0.90 -16.33 0.46
N HIS A 53 -1.95 -16.69 1.20
CA HIS A 53 -2.74 -15.74 1.98
C HIS A 53 -1.93 -15.20 3.19
N ALA A 54 -1.14 -16.05 3.85
CA ALA A 54 -0.22 -15.62 4.89
C ALA A 54 0.84 -14.65 4.37
N GLN A 55 1.43 -14.96 3.20
CA GLN A 55 2.37 -14.05 2.52
C GLN A 55 1.70 -12.72 2.16
N ALA A 56 0.49 -12.75 1.59
CA ALA A 56 -0.29 -11.56 1.26
C ALA A 56 -0.55 -10.68 2.50
N PHE A 57 -0.88 -11.29 3.64
CA PHE A 57 -1.06 -10.57 4.90
C PHE A 57 0.21 -9.87 5.38
N MET A 58 1.35 -10.54 5.31
CA MET A 58 2.64 -9.97 5.72
C MET A 58 3.06 -8.79 4.84
N VAL A 59 2.78 -8.84 3.53
CA VAL A 59 3.21 -7.79 2.58
C VAL A 59 2.18 -6.67 2.40
N HIS A 60 0.95 -6.81 2.90
CA HIS A 60 -0.14 -5.87 2.59
C HIS A 60 0.17 -4.42 2.99
N ASN A 61 0.66 -4.19 4.20
CA ASN A 61 0.99 -2.83 4.65
C ASN A 61 2.19 -2.25 3.88
N LEU A 62 3.23 -3.05 3.63
CA LEU A 62 4.38 -2.62 2.82
C LEU A 62 3.98 -2.27 1.38
N PHE A 63 3.06 -3.04 0.80
CA PHE A 63 2.49 -2.75 -0.50
C PHE A 63 1.71 -1.43 -0.50
N LEU A 64 0.89 -1.18 0.54
CA LEU A 64 0.14 0.07 0.65
C LEU A 64 1.07 1.30 0.77
N ASP A 65 2.13 1.20 1.57
CA ASP A 65 3.12 2.28 1.70
C ASP A 65 3.74 2.62 0.32
N LEU A 66 4.10 1.60 -0.47
CA LEU A 66 4.60 1.79 -1.83
C LEU A 66 3.56 2.43 -2.76
N VAL A 67 2.30 2.01 -2.66
CA VAL A 67 1.24 2.58 -3.51
C VAL A 67 1.00 4.05 -3.16
N VAL A 68 1.09 4.44 -1.89
CA VAL A 68 0.98 5.86 -1.47
C VAL A 68 2.12 6.69 -2.06
N GLU A 69 3.35 6.19 -2.01
CA GLU A 69 4.51 6.87 -2.62
C GLU A 69 4.30 7.06 -4.13
N ILE A 70 3.95 5.99 -4.85
CA ILE A 70 3.65 6.06 -6.29
C ILE A 70 2.51 7.04 -6.58
N ALA A 71 1.46 7.04 -5.76
CA ALA A 71 0.33 7.95 -5.93
C ALA A 71 0.75 9.41 -5.77
N ASN A 72 1.59 9.72 -4.78
CA ASN A 72 2.10 11.06 -4.56
C ASN A 72 3.00 11.52 -5.71
N ASP A 73 3.92 10.67 -6.17
CA ASP A 73 4.82 10.96 -7.29
C ASP A 73 4.09 11.24 -8.60
N CYS A 74 2.98 10.53 -8.82
CA CYS A 74 2.21 10.63 -10.06
C CYS A 74 0.96 11.53 -9.93
N ASN A 75 0.77 12.21 -8.79
CA ASN A 75 -0.44 12.98 -8.47
C ASN A 75 -1.75 12.18 -8.66
N ALA A 76 -1.70 10.88 -8.36
CA ALA A 76 -2.85 10.00 -8.38
C ALA A 76 -3.64 10.10 -7.06
N LYS A 77 -4.89 9.65 -7.08
CA LYS A 77 -5.83 9.73 -5.96
C LYS A 77 -6.40 8.37 -5.59
N PHE A 78 -6.90 8.29 -4.37
CA PHE A 78 -7.60 7.14 -3.83
C PHE A 78 -9.09 7.43 -3.71
N ARG A 79 -9.91 6.39 -3.78
CA ARG A 79 -11.36 6.52 -3.61
C ARG A 79 -11.70 6.78 -2.14
N LEU A 80 -12.63 7.71 -1.89
CA LEU A 80 -13.19 7.94 -0.56
C LEU A 80 -14.29 6.93 -0.24
N LYS A 81 -14.38 6.50 1.02
CA LYS A 81 -15.48 5.65 1.50
C LYS A 81 -16.80 6.41 1.40
N LYS A 82 -17.85 5.73 0.93
CA LYS A 82 -19.20 6.30 0.79
C LYS A 82 -19.71 7.02 2.05
N ALA A 83 -19.37 6.51 3.23
CA ALA A 83 -19.77 7.10 4.51
C ALA A 83 -19.20 8.51 4.76
N VAL A 84 -18.07 8.86 4.13
CA VAL A 84 -17.46 10.19 4.19
C VAL A 84 -18.16 11.17 3.25
N THR A 85 -18.58 10.68 2.08
CA THR A 85 -19.10 11.48 0.97
C THR A 85 -20.58 11.87 1.11
N GLY A 86 -21.37 11.07 1.85
CA GLY A 86 -22.83 11.25 1.96
C GLY A 86 -23.62 11.05 0.65
N HIS A 87 -22.95 10.89 -0.49
CA HIS A 87 -23.53 10.77 -1.82
C HIS A 87 -23.25 9.40 -2.43
N VAL A 88 -24.31 8.67 -2.80
CA VAL A 88 -24.21 7.27 -3.25
C VAL A 88 -23.69 7.15 -4.69
N SER A 89 -23.69 8.23 -5.47
CA SER A 89 -23.55 8.18 -6.93
C SER A 89 -22.30 8.81 -7.53
N ASN A 90 -21.54 9.61 -6.78
CA ASN A 90 -20.38 10.32 -7.33
C ASN A 90 -19.09 9.59 -6.94
N LEU A 91 -18.21 9.38 -7.93
CA LEU A 91 -16.85 8.90 -7.65
C LEU A 91 -16.08 10.05 -7.01
N GLU A 92 -15.92 9.99 -5.69
CA GLU A 92 -15.10 10.94 -4.95
C GLU A 92 -13.72 10.35 -4.67
N VAL A 93 -12.70 11.12 -5.03
CA VAL A 93 -11.31 10.74 -4.91
C VAL A 93 -10.50 11.86 -4.27
N ALA A 94 -9.55 11.51 -3.41
CA ALA A 94 -8.66 12.45 -2.75
C ALA A 94 -7.24 11.90 -2.66
N SER A 95 -6.28 12.80 -2.50
CA SER A 95 -4.89 12.42 -2.19
C SER A 95 -4.83 11.92 -0.76
N TRP A 96 -4.07 10.84 -0.54
CA TRP A 96 -3.82 10.27 0.78
C TRP A 96 -2.36 10.50 1.15
N ASP A 97 -2.12 11.01 2.35
CA ASP A 97 -0.79 11.28 2.91
C ASP A 97 -0.10 10.03 3.50
N GLY A 98 -0.79 8.88 3.51
CA GLY A 98 -0.30 7.65 4.12
C GLY A 98 -0.49 7.58 5.64
N SER A 99 -1.09 8.60 6.27
CA SER A 99 -1.32 8.57 7.71
C SER A 99 -2.43 7.59 8.09
N GLU A 100 -2.27 6.91 9.23
CA GLU A 100 -3.24 5.92 9.71
C GLU A 100 -4.56 6.61 10.14
N GLU A 101 -4.47 7.86 10.62
CA GLU A 101 -5.61 8.69 10.97
C GLU A 101 -6.50 8.94 9.75
N SER A 102 -5.91 9.26 8.60
CA SER A 102 -6.65 9.56 7.38
C SER A 102 -7.06 8.30 6.61
N ARG A 103 -6.37 7.18 6.83
CA ARG A 103 -6.66 5.86 6.21
C ARG A 103 -8.12 5.45 6.34
N ALA A 104 -8.76 5.80 7.45
CA ALA A 104 -10.16 5.48 7.70
C ALA A 104 -11.13 6.10 6.68
N HIS A 105 -10.71 7.15 5.97
CA HIS A 105 -11.53 7.84 4.96
C HIS A 105 -11.48 7.19 3.57
N PHE A 106 -10.50 6.33 3.30
CA PHE A 106 -10.26 5.77 1.97
C PHE A 106 -10.77 4.34 1.82
N GLU A 107 -11.37 4.05 0.66
CA GLU A 107 -11.74 2.69 0.27
C GLU A 107 -10.52 2.02 -0.37
N LEU A 108 -9.67 1.44 0.48
CA LEU A 108 -8.48 0.71 0.07
C LEU A 108 -8.79 -0.73 -0.33
N GLY A 109 -8.02 -1.25 -1.28
CA GLY A 109 -7.96 -2.65 -1.66
C GLY A 109 -7.52 -3.53 -0.49
N GLY A 110 -8.46 -4.36 -0.04
CA GLY A 110 -8.17 -5.42 0.93
C GLY A 110 -7.47 -6.63 0.29
N ILE A 111 -6.97 -7.52 1.15
CA ILE A 111 -6.49 -8.83 0.73
C ILE A 111 -7.67 -9.62 0.16
N LYS A 112 -7.47 -10.26 -0.99
CA LYS A 112 -8.51 -11.09 -1.60
C LYS A 112 -8.91 -12.22 -0.67
N SER A 113 -10.23 -12.40 -0.47
CA SER A 113 -10.76 -13.47 0.36
C SER A 113 -10.39 -14.86 -0.17
N ILE A 114 -10.13 -15.80 0.75
CA ILE A 114 -9.78 -17.19 0.44
C ILE A 114 -10.79 -17.83 -0.53
N HIS A 115 -12.08 -17.62 -0.33
CA HIS A 115 -13.11 -18.16 -1.23
C HIS A 115 -13.02 -17.60 -2.66
N SER A 116 -12.73 -16.31 -2.82
CA SER A 116 -12.55 -15.71 -4.15
C SER A 116 -11.23 -16.14 -4.79
N ALA A 117 -10.18 -16.27 -3.98
CA ALA A 117 -8.88 -16.77 -4.40
C ALA A 117 -8.97 -18.23 -4.88
N SER A 118 -9.61 -19.12 -4.11
CA SER A 118 -9.77 -20.52 -4.47
C SER A 118 -10.57 -20.68 -5.75
N ARG A 119 -11.67 -19.94 -5.90
CA ARG A 119 -12.47 -19.94 -7.13
C ARG A 119 -11.63 -19.53 -8.33
N LYS A 120 -10.83 -18.48 -8.21
CA LYS A 120 -9.96 -18.01 -9.30
C LYS A 120 -8.86 -19.03 -9.63
N ALA A 121 -8.22 -19.61 -8.61
CA ALA A 121 -7.20 -20.64 -8.80
C ALA A 121 -7.76 -21.84 -9.59
N THR A 122 -8.90 -22.37 -9.16
CA THR A 122 -9.51 -23.55 -9.78
C THR A 122 -10.04 -23.25 -11.18
N VAL A 123 -10.77 -22.15 -11.37
CA VAL A 123 -11.47 -21.86 -12.63
C VAL A 123 -10.54 -21.30 -13.70
N VAL A 124 -9.57 -20.47 -13.32
CA VAL A 124 -8.72 -19.74 -14.27
C VAL A 124 -7.35 -20.38 -14.43
N PHE A 125 -6.78 -20.90 -13.33
CA PHE A 125 -5.40 -21.39 -13.30
C PHE A 125 -5.29 -22.91 -13.14
N GLY A 126 -6.39 -23.64 -13.32
CA GLY A 126 -6.39 -25.10 -13.24
C GLY A 126 -5.96 -25.66 -11.88
N GLY A 127 -6.10 -24.86 -10.81
CA GLY A 127 -5.66 -25.22 -9.46
C GLY A 127 -4.25 -24.74 -9.11
N ASP A 128 -3.50 -24.13 -10.04
CA ASP A 128 -2.20 -23.54 -9.73
C ASP A 128 -2.36 -22.23 -8.96
N VAL A 129 -2.05 -22.28 -7.67
CA VAL A 129 -2.16 -21.15 -6.74
C VAL A 129 -1.03 -20.15 -6.92
N SER A 130 0.12 -20.55 -7.47
CA SER A 130 1.27 -19.67 -7.68
C SER A 130 0.99 -18.58 -8.72
N MET A 131 0.00 -18.80 -9.58
CA MET A 131 -0.45 -17.84 -10.61
C MET A 131 -1.37 -16.73 -10.07
N LEU A 132 -1.75 -16.77 -8.79
CA LEU A 132 -2.60 -15.75 -8.17
C LEU A 132 -1.80 -14.51 -7.77
N LEU A 133 -1.61 -13.60 -8.72
CA LEU A 133 -0.82 -12.37 -8.50
C LEU A 133 -1.63 -11.22 -7.87
N ASP A 134 -2.95 -11.27 -7.91
CA ASP A 134 -3.84 -10.20 -7.43
C ASP A 134 -4.41 -10.50 -6.03
N MET A 135 -3.58 -11.06 -5.14
CA MET A 135 -3.94 -11.28 -3.74
C MET A 135 -3.96 -9.98 -2.94
N VAL A 136 -3.01 -9.09 -3.24
CA VAL A 136 -2.99 -7.70 -2.79
C VAL A 136 -3.04 -6.84 -4.04
N ARG A 137 -3.92 -5.84 -4.05
CA ARG A 137 -4.11 -4.93 -5.20
C ARG A 137 -4.69 -3.63 -4.71
N GLU A 138 -4.39 -2.55 -5.41
CA GLU A 138 -4.97 -1.23 -5.16
C GLU A 138 -5.33 -0.56 -6.49
N THR A 139 -6.27 0.39 -6.46
CA THR A 139 -6.65 1.18 -7.64
C THR A 139 -6.31 2.65 -7.44
N LEU A 140 -5.52 3.19 -8.35
CA LEU A 140 -5.18 4.62 -8.40
C LEU A 140 -6.01 5.32 -9.48
N TYR A 141 -6.46 6.54 -9.19
CA TYR A 141 -7.26 7.38 -10.07
C TYR A 141 -6.45 8.60 -10.54
N PHE A 142 -6.50 8.88 -11.84
CA PHE A 142 -5.81 9.98 -12.52
C PHE A 142 -6.81 10.95 -13.11
#